data_AF-A0A518JNH2-F1
#
_entry.id   AF-A0A518JNH2-F1
#
_cell.length_a   1.000
_cell.length_b   1.000
_cell.length_c   1.000
_cell.angle_alpha   90.00
_cell.angle_beta   90.00
_cell.angle_gamma   90.00
#
_symmetry.space_group_name_H-M   'P 1'
#
loop_
_entity.id
_entity.type
_entity.pdbx_description
1 polymer ?
#
loop_
_entity_poly.entity_id
_entity_poly.type
_entity_poly.pdbx_seq_one_letter_code
_entity_poly.pdbx_strand_id
1 'polypeptide(L)'
;MSDDVTPENEPAATDASTPPARKPGRKPVILVALTLLFAAFTIGGRYFIIELEDLAGISMDVLNVITLFGTGALLLGWAGWALLLSGWNWPQRIAVAGLLIGLPLGFLSLFRPVGGGDIDFLRFEPVWTERAQPAALADDAAVVTVDLKTETPADFAQFLGREQTGSVDAQIDPEKFADSPILWKKTIGLGWPGFVARNGFAVTMEQRGVNECVSCYKIDDGTLVWLYEHPARHRDAMNLGHVGPRSTPVIHDGRVYAVGAVGNFVCLDGADGTPLWQVDLNELLDIELAETTDNDGLTVQYEENTSLAWGRSNSPLIVDDSVIIAGGGPRDGTKATLMAFDLQTGELKWRGGDEMIAYGSPTIATVSGIRQILMTAESQAMGFNPETGDVLWTFERSGDSDGGANTSQLSVVSETDVMTTKGYPGGGGERIRLNVDGEKITPESVWYNASVLKTKLTSPVIYDGHGYSLSNGFMESTDLSDGTRNWKQRGRFGHGQILLVGDKILIHSESGTLHLIDASPEEYHEYGEIKTIDGICWNTLCLYGSKLLVRSDLEAACIDLPMLSQPAADPVASENSEP
;
A
#
# COMPACT_ATOMS: atom_id res chain seq x y z
N MET A 1 24.24 -79.29 83.03
CA MET A 1 22.96 -79.11 83.73
C MET A 1 22.04 -78.41 82.75
N SER A 2 21.10 -79.18 82.18
CA SER A 2 19.65 -78.89 82.12
C SER A 2 19.24 -77.42 82.32
N ASP A 3 18.44 -76.76 81.48
CA ASP A 3 17.24 -77.26 80.80
C ASP A 3 16.67 -76.22 79.80
N ASP A 4 16.16 -76.74 78.69
CA ASP A 4 14.84 -76.47 78.07
C ASP A 4 14.53 -75.35 77.03
N VAL A 5 13.77 -75.81 76.03
CA VAL A 5 12.82 -75.20 75.05
C VAL A 5 13.28 -74.29 73.88
N THR A 6 13.08 -74.81 72.66
CA THR A 6 12.77 -74.12 71.38
C THR A 6 11.25 -74.22 71.07
N PRO A 7 10.61 -73.56 70.07
CA PRO A 7 11.09 -72.58 69.05
C PRO A 7 10.12 -71.38 68.71
N GLU A 8 10.56 -70.56 67.74
CA GLU A 8 9.80 -69.81 66.70
C GLU A 8 8.94 -68.57 67.05
N ASN A 9 9.38 -67.39 66.58
CA ASN A 9 8.68 -66.71 65.47
C ASN A 9 9.53 -65.57 64.85
N GLU A 10 9.41 -65.44 63.53
CA GLU A 10 10.10 -64.52 62.61
C GLU A 10 9.96 -63.01 62.95
N PRO A 11 10.89 -62.17 62.46
CA PRO A 11 10.77 -60.72 62.57
C PRO A 11 9.66 -60.20 61.65
N ALA A 12 8.71 -59.46 62.22
CA ALA A 12 7.68 -58.74 61.48
C ALA A 12 8.32 -57.81 60.45
N ALA A 13 8.01 -58.05 59.18
CA ALA A 13 8.31 -57.17 58.07
C ALA A 13 7.70 -55.78 58.35
N THR A 14 8.56 -54.76 58.40
CA THR A 14 8.16 -53.37 58.34
C THR A 14 7.40 -53.15 57.03
N ASP A 15 6.11 -52.87 57.17
CA ASP A 15 5.22 -52.45 56.09
C ASP A 15 5.82 -51.18 55.46
N ALA A 16 6.54 -51.35 54.36
CA ALA A 16 6.99 -50.25 53.53
C ALA A 16 5.73 -49.66 52.88
N SER A 17 5.14 -48.67 53.54
CA SER A 17 4.07 -47.86 52.96
C SER A 17 4.55 -47.34 51.62
N THR A 18 4.08 -47.98 50.56
CA THR A 18 4.39 -47.58 49.20
C THR A 18 3.79 -46.17 49.05
N PRO A 19 4.59 -45.14 48.72
CA PRO A 19 4.04 -43.81 48.55
C PRO A 19 2.90 -43.88 47.53
N PRO A 20 1.75 -43.23 47.79
CA PRO A 20 0.58 -43.37 46.93
C PRO A 20 0.99 -43.01 45.50
N ALA A 21 0.77 -43.96 44.58
CA ALA A 21 1.00 -43.75 43.16
C ALA A 21 0.26 -42.47 42.75
N ARG A 22 1.00 -41.45 42.29
CA ARG A 22 0.41 -40.19 41.82
C ARG A 22 -0.65 -40.53 40.78
N LYS A 23 -1.92 -40.22 41.08
CA LYS A 23 -3.03 -40.40 40.13
C LYS A 23 -2.64 -39.69 38.82
N PRO A 24 -2.84 -40.32 37.65
CA PRO A 24 -2.56 -39.68 36.38
C PRO A 24 -3.35 -38.36 36.32
N GLY A 25 -2.67 -37.28 35.92
CA GLY A 25 -3.30 -35.97 35.76
C GLY A 25 -4.54 -36.06 34.87
N ARG A 26 -5.55 -35.23 35.13
CA ARG A 26 -6.76 -35.20 34.30
C ARG A 26 -6.34 -34.90 32.86
N LYS A 27 -6.67 -35.82 31.94
CA LYS A 27 -6.44 -35.61 30.50
C LYS A 27 -7.10 -34.29 30.08
N PRO A 28 -6.40 -33.38 29.39
CA PRO A 28 -6.92 -32.07 29.01
C PRO A 28 -7.82 -32.18 27.77
N VAL A 29 -8.84 -33.04 27.81
CA VAL A 29 -9.69 -33.37 26.65
C VAL A 29 -10.32 -32.12 26.06
N ILE A 30 -10.79 -31.20 26.90
CA ILE A 30 -11.35 -29.91 26.46
C ILE A 30 -10.30 -29.07 25.73
N LEU A 31 -9.10 -28.94 26.27
CA LEU A 31 -8.05 -28.11 25.68
C LEU A 31 -7.54 -28.69 24.37
N VAL A 32 -7.43 -30.02 24.26
CA VAL A 32 -7.13 -30.72 23.01
C VAL A 32 -8.22 -30.45 21.97
N ALA A 33 -9.50 -30.59 22.35
CA ALA A 33 -10.62 -30.31 21.45
C ALA A 33 -10.62 -28.85 20.98
N LEU A 34 -10.41 -27.88 21.88
CA LEU A 34 -10.28 -26.46 21.55
C LEU A 34 -9.11 -26.19 20.60
N THR A 35 -7.97 -26.83 20.82
CA THR A 35 -6.79 -26.69 19.95
C THR A 35 -7.08 -27.21 18.55
N LEU A 36 -7.70 -28.40 18.44
CA LEU A 36 -8.05 -28.99 17.14
C LEU A 36 -9.11 -28.17 16.39
N LEU A 37 -10.13 -27.68 17.11
CA LEU A 37 -11.16 -26.81 16.53
C LEU A 37 -10.57 -25.48 16.05
N PHE A 38 -9.67 -24.87 16.82
CA PHE A 38 -9.01 -23.63 16.42
C PHE A 38 -8.05 -23.84 15.24
N ALA A 39 -7.31 -24.94 15.20
CA ALA A 39 -6.47 -25.29 14.05
C ALA A 39 -7.33 -25.52 12.79
N ALA A 40 -8.45 -26.23 12.92
CA ALA A 40 -9.38 -26.42 11.81
C ALA A 40 -10.01 -25.09 11.34
N PHE A 41 -10.38 -24.21 12.27
CA PHE A 41 -10.90 -22.88 11.96
C PHE A 41 -9.88 -22.00 11.24
N THR A 42 -8.63 -21.98 11.69
CA THR A 42 -7.58 -21.14 11.08
C THR A 42 -7.15 -21.66 9.70
N ILE A 43 -6.99 -22.98 9.54
CA ILE A 43 -6.68 -23.60 8.24
C ILE A 43 -7.86 -23.46 7.29
N GLY A 44 -9.06 -23.82 7.73
CA GLY A 44 -10.28 -23.71 6.96
C GLY A 44 -10.58 -22.28 6.57
N GLY A 45 -10.44 -21.33 7.50
CA GLY A 45 -10.66 -19.91 7.24
C GLY A 45 -9.71 -19.33 6.21
N ARG A 46 -8.43 -19.75 6.22
CA ARG A 46 -7.48 -19.36 5.16
C ARG A 46 -7.81 -20.01 3.81
N TYR A 47 -8.31 -21.24 3.83
CA TYR A 47 -8.68 -21.94 2.62
C TYR A 47 -9.97 -21.39 1.99
N PHE A 48 -10.92 -20.92 2.79
CA PHE A 48 -12.21 -20.39 2.35
C PHE A 48 -12.31 -18.87 2.55
N ILE A 49 -11.18 -18.15 2.48
CA ILE A 49 -11.18 -16.73 2.82
C ILE A 49 -12.07 -15.89 1.89
N ILE A 50 -12.05 -16.17 0.59
CA ILE A 50 -12.89 -15.44 -0.37
C ILE A 50 -14.36 -15.64 -0.02
N GLU A 51 -14.76 -16.87 0.27
CA GLU A 51 -16.13 -17.21 0.66
C GLU A 51 -16.51 -16.62 2.02
N LEU A 52 -15.60 -16.60 3.00
CA LEU A 52 -15.83 -15.96 4.31
C LEU A 52 -15.95 -14.45 4.20
N GLU A 53 -15.16 -13.83 3.33
CA GLU A 53 -15.25 -12.41 3.02
C GLU A 53 -16.60 -12.09 2.38
N ASP A 54 -16.99 -12.84 1.34
CA ASP A 54 -18.22 -12.57 0.60
C ASP A 54 -19.48 -12.88 1.44
N LEU A 55 -19.46 -13.93 2.26
CA LEU A 55 -20.64 -14.39 3.02
C LEU A 55 -20.77 -13.72 4.40
N ALA A 56 -19.65 -13.44 5.06
CA ALA A 56 -19.63 -12.99 6.46
C ALA A 56 -18.87 -11.67 6.67
N GLY A 57 -18.31 -11.07 5.62
CA GLY A 57 -17.52 -9.83 5.73
C GLY A 57 -16.22 -10.01 6.50
N ILE A 58 -15.76 -11.25 6.70
CA ILE A 58 -14.52 -11.54 7.45
C ILE A 58 -13.34 -11.41 6.50
N SER A 59 -12.61 -10.31 6.62
CA SER A 59 -11.39 -10.04 5.85
C SER A 59 -10.17 -10.76 6.41
N MET A 60 -9.07 -10.76 5.64
CA MET A 60 -7.82 -11.42 6.03
C MET A 60 -7.21 -10.86 7.32
N ASP A 61 -7.27 -9.54 7.51
CA ASP A 61 -6.79 -8.85 8.71
C ASP A 61 -7.56 -9.31 9.96
N VAL A 62 -8.90 -9.40 9.88
CA VAL A 62 -9.73 -9.92 10.97
C VAL A 62 -9.35 -11.37 11.30
N LEU A 63 -9.18 -12.22 10.27
CA LEU A 63 -8.77 -13.61 10.46
C LEU A 63 -7.37 -13.72 11.09
N ASN A 64 -6.42 -12.86 10.69
CA ASN A 64 -5.06 -12.80 11.25
C ASN A 64 -5.09 -12.39 12.73
N VAL A 65 -5.89 -11.38 13.09
CA VAL A 65 -6.06 -10.93 14.48
C VAL A 65 -6.65 -12.04 15.35
N ILE A 66 -7.71 -12.71 14.90
CA ILE A 66 -8.31 -13.85 15.61
C ILE A 66 -7.28 -14.99 15.77
N THR A 67 -6.51 -15.27 14.71
CA THR A 67 -5.46 -16.29 14.73
C THR A 67 -4.39 -15.97 15.77
N LEU A 68 -3.94 -14.72 15.85
CA LEU A 68 -2.90 -14.25 16.76
C LEU A 68 -3.36 -14.37 18.22
N PHE A 69 -4.48 -13.75 18.59
CA PHE A 69 -4.99 -13.77 19.96
C PHE A 69 -5.42 -15.18 20.39
N GLY A 70 -6.05 -15.94 19.51
CA GLY A 70 -6.46 -17.31 19.80
C GLY A 70 -5.26 -18.24 20.02
N THR A 71 -4.17 -18.08 19.25
CA THR A 71 -2.93 -18.83 19.47
C THR A 71 -2.31 -18.49 20.83
N GLY A 72 -2.24 -17.20 21.16
CA GLY A 72 -1.75 -16.75 22.47
C GLY A 72 -2.56 -17.32 23.64
N ALA A 73 -3.89 -17.26 23.55
CA ALA A 73 -4.79 -17.81 24.56
C ALA A 73 -4.63 -19.33 24.73
N LEU A 74 -4.44 -20.08 23.63
CA LEU A 74 -4.18 -21.51 23.68
C LEU A 74 -2.83 -21.83 24.33
N LEU A 75 -1.77 -21.09 24.02
CA LEU A 75 -0.46 -21.26 24.65
C LEU A 75 -0.53 -21.02 26.16
N LEU A 76 -1.23 -19.97 26.59
CA LEU A 76 -1.48 -19.68 28.01
C LEU A 76 -2.33 -20.76 28.67
N GLY A 77 -3.35 -21.27 27.97
CA GLY A 77 -4.19 -22.39 28.45
C GLY A 77 -3.37 -23.67 28.66
N TRP A 78 -2.50 -24.02 27.71
CA TRP A 78 -1.59 -25.16 27.81
C TRP A 78 -0.54 -24.98 28.90
N ALA A 79 0.02 -23.79 29.07
CA ALA A 79 0.94 -23.46 30.15
C ALA A 79 0.25 -23.56 31.52
N GLY A 80 -0.96 -23.02 31.65
CA GLY A 80 -1.77 -23.11 32.86
C GLY A 80 -2.14 -24.55 33.23
N TRP A 81 -2.54 -25.36 32.26
CA TRP A 81 -2.77 -26.80 32.48
C TRP A 81 -1.48 -27.51 32.91
N ALA A 82 -0.35 -27.23 32.25
CA ALA A 82 0.94 -27.82 32.61
C ALA A 82 1.31 -27.50 34.07
N LEU A 83 1.16 -26.25 34.51
CA LEU A 83 1.47 -25.79 35.87
C LEU A 83 0.53 -26.35 36.93
N LEU A 84 -0.77 -26.39 36.66
CA LEU A 84 -1.78 -26.62 37.70
C LEU A 84 -2.35 -28.04 37.70
N LEU A 85 -2.46 -28.70 36.54
CA LEU A 85 -3.35 -29.86 36.36
C LEU A 85 -2.69 -31.11 35.76
N SER A 86 -1.48 -31.02 35.23
CA SER A 86 -0.78 -32.10 34.49
C SER A 86 -0.42 -33.36 35.28
N GLY A 87 -0.38 -33.29 36.61
CA GLY A 87 0.10 -34.39 37.46
C GLY A 87 1.62 -34.61 37.43
N TRP A 88 2.36 -33.85 36.62
CA TRP A 88 3.83 -33.91 36.51
C TRP A 88 4.54 -33.40 37.76
N ASN A 89 5.84 -33.69 37.89
CA ASN A 89 6.66 -33.09 38.95
C ASN A 89 6.95 -31.61 38.65
N TRP A 90 7.25 -30.84 39.70
CA TRP A 90 7.38 -29.38 39.60
C TRP A 90 8.42 -28.92 38.54
N PRO A 91 9.60 -29.57 38.42
CA PRO A 91 10.54 -29.24 37.35
C PRO A 91 9.97 -29.42 35.93
N GLN A 92 9.26 -30.53 35.67
CA GLN A 92 8.61 -30.77 34.37
C GLN A 92 7.54 -29.73 34.05
N ARG A 93 6.75 -29.33 35.06
CA ARG A 93 5.70 -28.32 34.89
C ARG A 93 6.27 -26.96 34.50
N ILE A 94 7.29 -26.52 35.24
CA ILE A 94 7.99 -25.27 34.95
C ILE A 94 8.65 -25.35 33.57
N ALA A 95 9.31 -26.46 33.24
CA ALA A 95 9.98 -26.61 31.96
C ALA A 95 8.99 -26.50 30.78
N VAL A 96 7.86 -27.19 30.83
CA VAL A 96 6.89 -27.16 29.71
C VAL A 96 6.18 -25.80 29.61
N ALA A 97 5.72 -25.23 30.73
CA ALA A 97 5.10 -23.91 30.71
C ALA A 97 6.10 -22.82 30.26
N GLY A 98 7.35 -22.92 30.72
CA GLY A 98 8.46 -22.08 30.31
C GLY A 98 8.77 -22.22 28.83
N LEU A 99 8.71 -23.41 28.24
CA LEU A 99 8.88 -23.60 26.79
C LEU A 99 7.72 -23.01 25.98
N LEU A 100 6.47 -23.24 26.41
CA LEU A 100 5.28 -22.76 25.69
C LEU A 100 5.21 -21.23 25.60
N ILE A 101 5.69 -20.54 26.63
CA ILE A 101 5.71 -19.06 26.67
C ILE A 101 7.06 -18.52 26.21
N GLY A 102 8.16 -19.11 26.70
CA GLY A 102 9.51 -18.63 26.49
C GLY A 102 10.05 -18.87 25.09
N LEU A 103 9.62 -19.92 24.37
CA LEU A 103 10.08 -20.15 22.99
C LEU A 103 9.52 -19.09 22.02
N PRO A 104 8.22 -18.77 22.00
CA PRO A 104 7.71 -17.65 21.19
C PRO A 104 8.34 -16.31 21.56
N LEU A 105 8.48 -16.00 22.86
CA LEU A 105 9.11 -14.76 23.31
C LEU A 105 10.60 -14.71 22.93
N GLY A 106 11.32 -15.82 23.08
CA GLY A 106 12.72 -15.95 22.68
C GLY A 106 12.87 -15.80 21.17
N PHE A 107 11.97 -16.38 20.38
CA PHE A 107 11.96 -16.18 18.93
C PHE A 107 11.74 -14.70 18.59
N LEU A 108 10.73 -14.05 19.18
CA LEU A 108 10.46 -12.62 18.95
C LEU A 108 11.56 -11.68 19.49
N SER A 109 12.36 -12.12 20.46
CA SER A 109 13.56 -11.37 20.89
C SER A 109 14.73 -11.47 19.91
N LEU A 110 14.74 -12.49 19.05
CA LEU A 110 15.77 -12.72 18.04
C LEU A 110 15.33 -12.30 16.65
N PHE A 111 14.03 -12.36 16.37
CA PHE A 111 13.43 -12.07 15.07
C PHE A 111 12.29 -11.07 15.23
N ARG A 112 12.37 -9.95 14.49
CA ARG A 112 11.27 -9.01 14.36
C ARG A 112 10.34 -9.43 13.21
N PRO A 113 9.02 -9.42 13.40
CA PRO A 113 8.08 -9.56 12.30
C PRO A 113 8.14 -8.31 11.40
N VAL A 114 8.11 -8.52 10.09
CA VAL A 114 7.88 -7.45 9.10
C VAL A 114 6.45 -7.59 8.60
N GLY A 115 5.64 -6.60 8.93
CA GLY A 115 4.21 -6.56 8.61
C GLY A 115 3.92 -5.92 7.26
N GLY A 116 3.00 -6.51 6.49
CA GLY A 116 2.38 -5.87 5.33
C GLY A 116 1.08 -5.13 5.70
N GLY A 117 0.30 -4.75 4.69
CA GLY A 117 -0.88 -3.87 4.85
C GLY A 117 -2.10 -4.54 5.49
N ASP A 118 -2.12 -5.86 5.66
CA ASP A 118 -3.24 -6.64 6.28
C ASP A 118 -2.87 -7.27 7.63
N ILE A 119 -1.92 -6.67 8.36
CA ILE A 119 -1.40 -7.23 9.62
C ILE A 119 -0.87 -8.66 9.38
N ASP A 120 -0.45 -8.94 8.15
CA ASP A 120 0.15 -10.19 7.74
C ASP A 120 1.65 -10.15 8.00
N PHE A 121 2.24 -11.31 8.24
CA PHE A 121 3.69 -11.43 8.37
C PHE A 121 4.27 -11.78 7.01
N LEU A 122 4.83 -10.78 6.34
CA LEU A 122 5.53 -10.98 5.06
C LEU A 122 6.79 -11.82 5.30
N ARG A 123 7.53 -11.51 6.36
CA ARG A 123 8.74 -12.25 6.77
C ARG A 123 9.11 -12.00 8.23
N PHE A 124 10.02 -12.82 8.73
CA PHE A 124 10.75 -12.58 9.98
C PHE A 124 12.19 -12.20 9.67
N GLU A 125 12.66 -11.13 10.28
CA GLU A 125 14.04 -10.66 10.13
C GLU A 125 14.79 -10.79 11.46
N PRO A 126 16.04 -11.27 11.48
CA PRO A 126 16.88 -11.16 12.67
C PRO A 126 16.96 -9.71 13.16
N VAL A 127 16.91 -9.47 14.47
CA VAL A 127 16.93 -8.11 15.05
C VAL A 127 18.24 -7.36 14.78
N TRP A 128 19.31 -8.08 14.44
CA TRP A 128 20.61 -7.53 14.05
C TRP A 128 20.78 -7.35 12.53
N THR A 129 19.69 -7.48 11.75
CA THR A 129 19.74 -7.21 10.31
C THR A 129 19.89 -5.72 10.10
N GLU A 130 21.12 -5.28 9.79
CA GLU A 130 21.38 -3.92 9.33
C GLU A 130 20.64 -3.70 8.00
N ARG A 131 19.76 -2.71 7.96
CA ARG A 131 19.19 -2.24 6.71
C ARG A 131 20.25 -1.38 6.04
N ALA A 132 20.69 -1.80 4.86
CA ALA A 132 21.69 -1.08 4.10
C ALA A 132 21.21 0.35 3.83
N GLN A 133 22.06 1.32 4.17
CA GLN A 133 21.74 2.73 3.94
C GLN A 133 21.80 3.04 2.43
N PRO A 134 20.98 3.99 1.95
CA PRO A 134 21.09 4.47 0.58
C PRO A 134 22.47 5.06 0.34
N ALA A 135 23.01 4.87 -0.87
CA ALA A 135 24.27 5.48 -1.25
C ALA A 135 24.17 7.02 -1.16
N ALA A 136 25.16 7.65 -0.54
CA ALA A 136 25.31 9.10 -0.57
C ALA A 136 25.55 9.58 -2.02
N LEU A 137 25.29 10.87 -2.27
CA LEU A 137 25.81 11.52 -3.48
C LEU A 137 27.33 11.39 -3.49
N ALA A 138 27.91 10.99 -4.63
CA ALA A 138 29.34 10.87 -4.74
C ALA A 138 29.97 12.27 -4.81
N ASP A 139 30.95 12.55 -3.95
CA ASP A 139 31.65 13.85 -3.92
C ASP A 139 32.35 14.19 -5.25
N ASP A 140 32.71 13.16 -6.03
CA ASP A 140 33.36 13.28 -7.35
C ASP A 140 32.42 12.93 -8.52
N ALA A 141 31.10 12.98 -8.32
CA ALA A 141 30.14 12.70 -9.40
C ALA A 141 30.43 13.62 -10.60
N ALA A 142 30.55 13.02 -11.79
CA ALA A 142 30.63 13.80 -13.02
C ALA A 142 29.40 14.73 -13.09
N VAL A 143 29.59 15.98 -13.54
CA VAL A 143 28.48 16.90 -13.77
C VAL A 143 27.61 16.32 -14.89
N VAL A 144 26.54 15.63 -14.49
CA VAL A 144 25.52 15.11 -15.40
C VAL A 144 24.52 16.23 -15.63
N THR A 145 24.37 16.64 -16.89
CA THR A 145 23.30 17.59 -17.26
C THR A 145 21.97 16.86 -17.25
N VAL A 146 21.13 17.16 -16.27
CA VAL A 146 19.76 16.63 -16.19
C VAL A 146 18.84 17.52 -17.02
N ASP A 147 18.03 16.90 -17.88
CA ASP A 147 17.02 17.58 -18.68
C ASP A 147 15.65 16.95 -18.43
N LEU A 148 14.90 17.53 -17.49
CA LEU A 148 13.50 17.20 -17.22
C LEU A 148 12.52 18.11 -18.00
N LYS A 149 13.02 18.90 -18.96
CA LYS A 149 12.20 19.82 -19.75
C LYS A 149 11.75 19.18 -21.07
N THR A 150 12.64 18.47 -21.74
CA THR A 150 12.32 17.79 -23.01
C THR A 150 11.31 16.66 -22.79
N GLU A 151 10.17 16.73 -23.47
CA GLU A 151 9.14 15.70 -23.41
C GLU A 151 9.38 14.60 -24.45
N THR A 152 9.08 13.36 -24.07
CA THR A 152 9.17 12.21 -24.97
C THR A 152 7.89 11.36 -24.91
N PRO A 153 7.54 10.60 -25.97
CA PRO A 153 6.42 9.66 -25.92
C PRO A 153 6.56 8.58 -24.83
N ALA A 154 7.78 8.34 -24.35
CA ALA A 154 8.08 7.36 -23.31
C ALA A 154 7.89 7.90 -21.88
N ASP A 155 7.62 9.20 -21.72
CA ASP A 155 7.55 9.83 -20.40
C ASP A 155 6.45 9.26 -19.51
N PHE A 156 6.76 9.17 -18.22
CA PHE A 156 5.85 8.80 -17.15
C PHE A 156 5.93 9.88 -16.07
N ALA A 157 5.56 11.10 -16.44
CA ALA A 157 5.92 12.31 -15.68
C ALA A 157 5.06 12.59 -14.44
N GLN A 158 4.02 11.79 -14.18
CA GLN A 158 3.07 12.01 -13.08
C GLN A 158 2.50 10.69 -12.54
N PHE A 159 1.86 10.76 -11.37
CA PHE A 159 1.25 9.61 -10.70
C PHE A 159 0.28 8.85 -11.62
N LEU A 160 0.45 7.52 -11.70
CA LEU A 160 -0.34 6.63 -12.56
C LEU A 160 -0.25 6.92 -14.07
N GLY A 161 0.80 7.62 -14.49
CA GLY A 161 1.11 7.84 -15.90
C GLY A 161 0.42 9.06 -16.49
N ARG A 162 0.59 9.26 -17.80
CA ARG A 162 0.17 10.46 -18.53
C ARG A 162 -1.32 10.80 -18.35
N GLU A 163 -2.19 9.79 -18.29
CA GLU A 163 -3.64 9.98 -18.13
C GLU A 163 -4.11 9.77 -16.69
N GLN A 164 -3.20 9.49 -15.74
CA GLN A 164 -3.49 9.18 -14.32
C GLN A 164 -4.43 7.97 -14.09
N THR A 165 -4.54 7.08 -15.07
CA THR A 165 -5.42 5.90 -15.06
C THR A 165 -4.69 4.59 -14.71
N GLY A 166 -3.37 4.62 -14.56
CA GLY A 166 -2.56 3.43 -14.34
C GLY A 166 -2.48 2.59 -15.62
N SER A 167 -2.53 3.24 -16.79
CA SER A 167 -2.43 2.58 -18.09
C SER A 167 -1.39 3.25 -18.99
N VAL A 168 -0.78 2.42 -19.84
CA VAL A 168 0.17 2.84 -20.88
C VAL A 168 -0.25 2.18 -22.20
N ASP A 169 -0.32 2.98 -23.26
CA ASP A 169 -0.54 2.48 -24.62
C ASP A 169 0.75 1.90 -25.19
N ALA A 170 1.03 0.65 -24.84
CA ALA A 170 2.15 -0.12 -25.35
C ALA A 170 1.81 -1.62 -25.27
N GLN A 171 2.65 -2.47 -25.85
CA GLN A 171 2.39 -3.92 -25.90
C GLN A 171 3.62 -4.67 -25.39
N ILE A 172 3.42 -5.66 -24.51
CA ILE A 172 4.47 -6.54 -23.99
C ILE A 172 4.41 -7.86 -24.74
N ASP A 173 5.57 -8.40 -25.12
CA ASP A 173 5.71 -9.77 -25.62
C ASP A 173 5.62 -10.74 -24.43
N PRO A 174 4.48 -11.46 -24.28
CA PRO A 174 4.26 -12.28 -23.10
C PRO A 174 5.20 -13.50 -23.05
N GLU A 175 5.62 -14.03 -24.20
CA GLU A 175 6.47 -15.24 -24.27
C GLU A 175 7.88 -14.98 -23.75
N LYS A 176 8.34 -13.72 -23.80
CA LYS A 176 9.68 -13.32 -23.32
C LYS A 176 9.66 -12.66 -21.95
N PHE A 177 8.48 -12.47 -21.35
CA PHE A 177 8.35 -11.69 -20.11
C PHE A 177 9.21 -12.26 -18.97
N ALA A 178 9.14 -13.56 -18.71
CA ALA A 178 9.88 -14.19 -17.61
C ALA A 178 11.41 -14.07 -17.73
N ASP A 179 11.92 -13.80 -18.94
CA ASP A 179 13.34 -13.64 -19.23
C ASP A 179 13.80 -12.16 -19.22
N SER A 180 12.92 -11.22 -18.82
CA SER A 180 13.25 -9.79 -18.81
C SER A 180 14.44 -9.49 -17.90
N PRO A 181 15.52 -8.86 -18.39
CA PRO A 181 16.71 -8.63 -17.58
C PRO A 181 16.49 -7.49 -16.59
N ILE A 182 16.97 -7.68 -15.35
CA ILE A 182 17.16 -6.60 -14.38
C ILE A 182 18.45 -5.87 -14.76
N LEU A 183 18.35 -4.63 -15.19
CA LEU A 183 19.49 -3.81 -15.63
C LEU A 183 20.34 -3.35 -14.45
N TRP A 184 19.67 -2.96 -13.36
CA TRP A 184 20.30 -2.65 -12.09
C TRP A 184 19.31 -2.86 -10.94
N LYS A 185 19.86 -3.13 -9.76
CA LYS A 185 19.16 -3.22 -8.47
C LYS A 185 20.06 -2.60 -7.39
N LYS A 186 19.49 -1.76 -6.54
CA LYS A 186 20.24 -1.04 -5.49
C LYS A 186 19.35 -0.73 -4.28
N THR A 187 20.00 -0.32 -3.19
CA THR A 187 19.31 0.20 -2.01
C THR A 187 18.74 1.60 -2.27
N ILE A 188 17.59 1.89 -1.66
CA ILE A 188 16.91 3.19 -1.72
C ILE A 188 16.40 3.54 -0.32
N GLY A 189 16.13 4.83 -0.06
CA GLY A 189 15.60 5.28 1.22
C GLY A 189 14.16 4.80 1.44
N LEU A 190 13.71 4.82 2.70
CA LEU A 190 12.35 4.36 3.04
C LEU A 190 11.31 5.24 2.33
N GLY A 191 10.10 4.72 2.12
CA GLY A 191 8.99 5.50 1.59
C GLY A 191 8.19 4.77 0.53
N TRP A 192 7.04 5.37 0.20
CA TRP A 192 5.96 4.75 -0.54
C TRP A 192 5.61 5.38 -1.90
N PRO A 193 6.27 6.44 -2.42
CA PRO A 193 5.95 6.94 -3.74
C PRO A 193 6.47 6.02 -4.83
N GLY A 194 5.87 6.09 -6.02
CA GLY A 194 6.45 5.55 -7.23
C GLY A 194 7.62 6.39 -7.75
N PHE A 195 8.14 6.02 -8.91
CA PHE A 195 8.96 6.91 -9.73
C PHE A 195 8.09 7.70 -10.70
N VAL A 196 8.56 8.87 -11.09
CA VAL A 196 8.16 9.54 -12.34
C VAL A 196 9.39 9.70 -13.22
N ALA A 197 9.22 9.59 -14.53
CA ALA A 197 10.33 9.53 -15.47
C ALA A 197 10.15 10.50 -16.63
N ARG A 198 11.24 11.14 -17.02
CA ARG A 198 11.33 11.98 -18.21
C ARG A 198 12.75 11.96 -18.75
N ASN A 199 12.87 11.77 -20.07
CA ASN A 199 14.12 11.96 -20.81
C ASN A 199 15.36 11.27 -20.19
N GLY A 200 15.22 9.99 -19.79
CA GLY A 200 16.32 9.19 -19.23
C GLY A 200 16.60 9.40 -17.74
N PHE A 201 15.80 10.22 -17.05
CA PHE A 201 15.91 10.48 -15.62
C PHE A 201 14.62 10.12 -14.90
N ALA A 202 14.75 9.61 -13.68
CA ALA A 202 13.64 9.25 -12.81
C ALA A 202 13.72 9.98 -11.48
N VAL A 203 12.59 10.49 -11.00
CA VAL A 203 12.46 11.24 -9.75
C VAL A 203 11.52 10.51 -8.82
N THR A 204 11.85 10.48 -7.52
CA THR A 204 11.01 9.89 -6.46
C THR A 204 11.29 10.59 -5.13
N MET A 205 10.48 10.30 -4.11
CA MET A 205 10.74 10.76 -2.74
C MET A 205 11.17 9.60 -1.83
N GLU A 206 12.02 9.88 -0.85
CA GLU A 206 12.54 8.86 0.06
C GLU A 206 12.95 9.46 1.41
N GLN A 207 12.99 8.65 2.46
CA GLN A 207 13.50 9.01 3.77
C GLN A 207 14.96 8.60 3.90
N ARG A 208 15.84 9.56 4.22
CA ARG A 208 17.25 9.34 4.57
C ARG A 208 17.53 9.91 5.95
N GLY A 209 17.63 9.02 6.95
CA GLY A 209 17.80 9.45 8.35
C GLY A 209 16.64 10.33 8.82
N VAL A 210 16.95 11.56 9.24
CA VAL A 210 15.98 12.56 9.72
C VAL A 210 15.36 13.41 8.61
N ASN A 211 15.78 13.21 7.35
CA ASN A 211 15.33 14.02 6.22
C ASN A 211 14.38 13.24 5.30
N GLU A 212 13.28 13.87 4.91
CA GLU A 212 12.56 13.53 3.70
C GLU A 212 13.28 14.15 2.51
N CYS A 213 13.42 13.39 1.43
CA CYS A 213 14.22 13.76 0.28
C CYS A 213 13.41 13.67 -1.01
N VAL A 214 13.73 14.54 -1.96
CA VAL A 214 13.40 14.36 -3.38
C VAL A 214 14.68 14.00 -4.10
N SER A 215 14.68 12.90 -4.84
CA SER A 215 15.88 12.28 -5.40
C SER A 215 15.72 12.04 -6.89
N CYS A 216 16.76 12.33 -7.67
CA CYS A 216 16.79 12.06 -9.10
C CYS A 216 17.88 11.05 -9.46
N TYR A 217 17.50 10.07 -10.27
CA TYR A 217 18.35 8.99 -10.71
C TYR A 217 18.42 8.93 -12.24
N LYS A 218 19.56 8.52 -12.78
CA LYS A 218 19.68 8.14 -14.18
C LYS A 218 19.06 6.76 -14.39
N ILE A 219 18.17 6.62 -15.38
CA ILE A 219 17.42 5.38 -15.62
C ILE A 219 18.32 4.25 -16.10
N ASP A 220 19.37 4.53 -16.87
CA ASP A 220 20.21 3.49 -17.48
C ASP A 220 20.97 2.63 -16.45
N ASP A 221 21.43 3.25 -15.36
CA ASP A 221 22.38 2.64 -14.42
C ASP A 221 22.01 2.86 -12.93
N GLY A 222 20.94 3.61 -12.65
CA GLY A 222 20.48 3.89 -11.29
C GLY A 222 21.38 4.85 -10.52
N THR A 223 22.27 5.59 -11.18
CA THR A 223 23.14 6.59 -10.53
C THR A 223 22.31 7.73 -9.95
N LEU A 224 22.54 8.07 -8.68
CA LEU A 224 21.93 9.25 -8.04
C LEU A 224 22.62 10.52 -8.60
N VAL A 225 21.83 11.45 -9.14
CA VAL A 225 22.34 12.64 -9.83
C VAL A 225 22.20 13.90 -8.98
N TRP A 226 21.06 14.09 -8.34
CA TRP A 226 20.85 15.15 -7.35
C TRP A 226 19.89 14.70 -6.24
N LEU A 227 19.96 15.40 -5.11
CA LEU A 227 19.17 15.14 -3.91
C LEU A 227 18.80 16.47 -3.25
N TYR A 228 17.51 16.69 -3.06
CA TYR A 228 16.99 17.72 -2.16
C TYR A 228 16.62 17.08 -0.82
N GLU A 229 16.94 17.73 0.29
CA GLU A 229 16.69 17.23 1.64
C GLU A 229 15.91 18.25 2.47
N HIS A 230 14.92 17.79 3.23
CA HIS A 230 14.14 18.58 4.16
C HIS A 230 13.99 17.85 5.51
N PRO A 231 14.25 18.49 6.67
CA PRO A 231 14.08 17.87 7.98
C PRO A 231 12.62 17.51 8.25
N ALA A 232 12.27 16.25 8.02
CA ALA A 232 10.95 15.68 8.24
C ALA A 232 11.08 14.16 8.34
N ARG A 233 10.27 13.56 9.19
CA ARG A 233 10.20 12.10 9.33
C ARG A 233 8.82 11.69 9.80
N HIS A 234 7.96 11.27 8.88
CA HIS A 234 6.63 10.82 9.23
C HIS A 234 6.61 9.35 9.65
N ARG A 235 5.79 9.03 10.66
CA ARG A 235 5.39 7.67 11.03
C ARG A 235 4.02 7.72 11.72
N ASP A 236 3.13 6.80 11.38
CA ASP A 236 1.84 6.67 12.04
C ASP A 236 1.98 6.14 13.49
N ALA A 237 0.99 6.44 14.33
CA ALA A 237 1.02 6.10 15.76
C ALA A 237 1.11 4.59 16.03
N MET A 238 0.53 3.76 15.15
CA MET A 238 0.50 2.30 15.30
C MET A 238 1.66 1.61 14.56
N ASN A 239 2.50 2.37 13.85
CA ASN A 239 3.56 1.88 12.97
C ASN A 239 3.08 0.80 11.98
N LEU A 240 1.86 0.96 11.45
CA LEU A 240 1.29 0.08 10.43
C LEU A 240 1.59 0.56 9.01
N GLY A 241 1.76 1.87 8.81
CA GLY A 241 2.12 2.48 7.53
C GLY A 241 3.63 2.65 7.33
N HIS A 242 4.44 2.32 8.34
CA HIS A 242 5.88 2.59 8.49
C HIS A 242 6.30 4.02 8.10
N VAL A 243 7.60 4.23 7.95
CA VAL A 243 8.23 5.56 7.85
C VAL A 243 8.33 6.05 6.40
N GLY A 244 8.21 7.36 6.24
CA GLY A 244 8.68 8.08 5.06
C GLY A 244 7.58 8.72 4.21
N PRO A 245 7.98 9.42 3.14
CA PRO A 245 7.05 10.12 2.26
C PRO A 245 6.17 9.13 1.50
N ARG A 246 5.00 9.60 1.05
CA ARG A 246 3.99 8.78 0.36
C ARG A 246 3.52 9.35 -0.98
N SER A 247 3.62 10.66 -1.16
CA SER A 247 3.20 11.36 -2.37
C SER A 247 4.18 11.13 -3.51
N THR A 248 3.68 10.76 -4.70
CA THR A 248 4.52 10.65 -5.90
C THR A 248 4.66 12.05 -6.52
N PRO A 249 5.90 12.53 -6.78
CA PRO A 249 6.09 13.87 -7.34
C PRO A 249 5.62 13.94 -8.79
N VAL A 250 5.49 15.16 -9.33
CA VAL A 250 5.18 15.39 -10.74
C VAL A 250 6.28 16.23 -11.41
N ILE A 251 6.60 15.88 -12.65
CA ILE A 251 7.55 16.60 -13.51
C ILE A 251 6.75 17.43 -14.52
N HIS A 252 7.00 18.74 -14.57
CA HIS A 252 6.37 19.62 -15.55
C HIS A 252 7.27 20.80 -15.91
N ASP A 253 7.48 21.01 -17.22
CA ASP A 253 8.33 22.08 -17.79
C ASP A 253 9.71 22.24 -17.11
N GLY A 254 10.42 21.12 -16.89
CA GLY A 254 11.74 21.13 -16.27
C GLY A 254 11.74 21.31 -14.76
N ARG A 255 10.58 21.26 -14.10
CA ARG A 255 10.44 21.37 -12.64
C ARG A 255 9.86 20.12 -12.03
N VAL A 256 10.14 19.95 -10.74
CA VAL A 256 9.60 18.87 -9.91
C VAL A 256 8.76 19.47 -8.79
N TYR A 257 7.51 19.05 -8.68
CA TYR A 257 6.61 19.44 -7.59
C TYR A 257 6.39 18.24 -6.68
N ALA A 258 6.59 18.42 -5.37
CA ALA A 258 6.59 17.33 -4.40
C ALA A 258 5.97 17.77 -3.06
N VAL A 259 5.19 16.87 -2.43
CA VAL A 259 4.55 17.10 -1.13
C VAL A 259 5.07 16.07 -0.13
N GLY A 260 5.73 16.52 0.92
CA GLY A 260 6.20 15.69 2.03
C GLY A 260 5.04 15.19 2.91
N ALA A 261 5.27 14.13 3.68
CA ALA A 261 4.20 13.49 4.45
C ALA A 261 3.63 14.37 5.58
N VAL A 262 4.39 15.39 6.00
CA VAL A 262 4.01 16.39 7.03
C VAL A 262 3.84 17.80 6.46
N GLY A 263 3.49 17.93 5.19
CA GLY A 263 2.99 19.21 4.65
C GLY A 263 4.04 20.15 4.07
N ASN A 264 5.29 19.70 3.89
CA ASN A 264 6.26 20.44 3.09
C ASN A 264 5.93 20.35 1.59
N PHE A 265 5.45 21.43 0.97
CA PHE A 265 5.20 21.50 -0.46
C PHE A 265 6.30 22.29 -1.17
N VAL A 266 7.00 21.67 -2.12
CA VAL A 266 8.17 22.27 -2.77
C VAL A 266 8.11 22.17 -4.29
N CYS A 267 8.61 23.21 -4.96
CA CYS A 267 8.95 23.20 -6.37
C CYS A 267 10.47 23.30 -6.53
N LEU A 268 11.05 22.34 -7.24
CA LEU A 268 12.48 22.23 -7.47
C LEU A 268 12.79 22.46 -8.96
N ASP A 269 13.95 23.05 -9.23
CA ASP A 269 14.56 23.00 -10.55
C ASP A 269 14.94 21.55 -10.86
N GLY A 270 14.45 21.01 -11.97
CA GLY A 270 14.68 19.62 -12.36
C GLY A 270 16.13 19.32 -12.76
N ALA A 271 16.93 20.34 -13.06
CA ALA A 271 18.32 20.18 -13.48
C ALA A 271 19.25 19.81 -12.29
N ASP A 272 19.00 20.38 -11.11
CA ASP A 272 19.90 20.26 -9.96
C ASP A 272 19.21 20.07 -8.60
N GLY A 273 17.88 20.06 -8.57
CA GLY A 273 17.10 19.90 -7.34
C GLY A 273 17.09 21.13 -6.44
N THR A 274 17.51 22.31 -6.93
CA THR A 274 17.45 23.55 -6.14
C THR A 274 16.00 24.00 -5.92
N PRO A 275 15.63 24.43 -4.70
CA PRO A 275 14.27 24.92 -4.45
C PRO A 275 14.04 26.26 -5.14
N LEU A 276 13.00 26.31 -5.98
CA LEU A 276 12.53 27.53 -6.64
C LEU A 276 11.53 28.29 -5.75
N TRP A 277 10.62 27.55 -5.12
CA TRP A 277 9.71 28.04 -4.11
C TRP A 277 9.25 26.89 -3.20
N GLN A 278 8.74 27.23 -2.02
CA GLN A 278 8.26 26.28 -1.02
C GLN A 278 7.08 26.89 -0.25
N VAL A 279 6.13 26.04 0.13
CA VAL A 279 4.96 26.38 0.95
C VAL A 279 4.90 25.40 2.13
N ASP A 280 4.75 25.93 3.33
CA ASP A 280 4.40 25.14 4.51
C ASP A 280 2.88 25.02 4.61
N LEU A 281 2.35 23.82 4.32
CA LEU A 281 0.90 23.59 4.40
C LEU A 281 0.39 23.64 5.82
N ASN A 282 1.24 23.42 6.83
CA ASN A 282 0.83 23.46 8.22
C ASN A 282 0.54 24.89 8.65
N GLU A 283 1.41 25.83 8.29
CA GLU A 283 1.17 27.26 8.51
C GLU A 283 -0.08 27.73 7.75
N LEU A 284 -0.25 27.26 6.52
CA LEU A 284 -1.34 27.72 5.64
C LEU A 284 -2.73 27.19 6.02
N LEU A 285 -2.81 26.10 6.78
CA LEU A 285 -4.03 25.39 7.16
C LEU A 285 -4.22 25.27 8.69
N ASP A 286 -3.39 25.93 9.48
CA ASP A 286 -3.39 25.86 10.95
C ASP A 286 -3.29 24.41 11.47
N ILE A 287 -2.41 23.61 10.86
CA ILE A 287 -2.15 22.22 11.27
C ILE A 287 -1.06 22.19 12.33
N GLU A 288 -1.33 21.47 13.42
CA GLU A 288 -0.39 21.28 14.51
C GLU A 288 0.31 19.93 14.34
N LEU A 289 1.65 19.93 14.40
CA LEU A 289 2.45 18.72 14.38
C LEU A 289 2.81 18.30 15.81
N ALA A 290 2.62 17.01 16.12
CA ALA A 290 3.15 16.38 17.32
C ALA A 290 4.40 15.56 17.00
N GLU A 291 5.28 15.43 17.99
CA GLU A 291 6.54 14.70 17.89
C GLU A 291 6.62 13.53 18.89
N THR A 292 7.22 12.44 18.46
CA THR A 292 7.61 11.31 19.32
C THR A 292 8.93 10.72 18.86
N THR A 293 9.45 9.71 19.55
CA THR A 293 10.68 9.01 19.18
C THR A 293 10.37 7.61 18.66
N ASP A 294 10.98 7.22 17.55
CA ASP A 294 10.89 5.86 17.04
C ASP A 294 11.83 4.88 17.74
N ASN A 295 11.76 3.61 17.34
CA ASN A 295 12.58 2.55 17.94
C ASN A 295 14.07 2.72 17.64
N ASP A 296 14.42 3.51 16.62
CA ASP A 296 15.79 3.83 16.23
C ASP A 296 16.30 5.11 16.95
N GLY A 297 15.49 5.69 17.83
CA GLY A 297 15.84 6.90 18.58
C GLY A 297 15.68 8.19 17.78
N LEU A 298 15.00 8.15 16.63
CA LEU A 298 14.80 9.30 15.75
C LEU A 298 13.47 10.00 16.05
N THR A 299 13.46 11.32 15.99
CA THR A 299 12.22 12.11 16.10
C THR A 299 11.33 11.83 14.89
N VAL A 300 10.06 11.55 15.14
CA VAL A 300 9.02 11.37 14.12
C VAL A 300 7.86 12.34 14.36
N GLN A 301 7.23 12.78 13.28
CA GLN A 301 6.19 13.80 13.25
C GLN A 301 4.87 13.26 12.66
N TYR A 302 3.76 13.75 13.17
CA TYR A 302 2.42 13.49 12.63
C TYR A 302 1.48 14.68 12.92
N GLU A 303 0.44 14.83 12.11
CA GLU A 303 -0.58 15.86 12.30
C GLU A 303 -1.45 15.52 13.54
N GLU A 304 -1.43 16.37 14.57
CA GLU A 304 -2.11 16.15 15.85
C GLU A 304 -3.60 16.49 15.75
N ASN A 305 -3.90 17.63 15.12
CA ASN A 305 -5.24 18.20 15.10
C ASN A 305 -6.07 17.80 13.86
N THR A 306 -5.58 16.90 13.00
CA THR A 306 -6.30 16.37 11.82
C THR A 306 -6.60 14.87 11.97
N SER A 307 -7.51 14.31 11.16
CA SER A 307 -7.77 12.86 11.10
C SER A 307 -6.79 12.08 10.20
N LEU A 308 -5.77 12.74 9.61
CA LEU A 308 -4.87 12.13 8.63
C LEU A 308 -3.76 11.31 9.31
N ALA A 309 -4.07 10.08 9.73
CA ALA A 309 -3.14 9.30 10.55
C ALA A 309 -1.93 8.71 9.81
N TRP A 310 -2.00 8.57 8.48
CA TRP A 310 -0.91 8.01 7.65
C TRP A 310 -0.10 9.08 6.93
N GLY A 311 -0.30 10.36 7.22
CA GLY A 311 0.40 11.46 6.55
C GLY A 311 -0.06 11.67 5.11
N ARG A 312 0.42 12.75 4.50
CA ARG A 312 -0.03 13.20 3.18
C ARG A 312 0.48 12.28 2.07
N SER A 313 -0.44 11.67 1.33
CA SER A 313 -0.14 10.74 0.23
C SER A 313 -0.61 11.20 -1.15
N ASN A 314 -1.43 12.26 -1.21
CA ASN A 314 -1.98 12.74 -2.47
C ASN A 314 -0.85 13.32 -3.33
N SER A 315 -0.73 12.82 -4.56
CA SER A 315 0.24 13.29 -5.55
C SER A 315 -0.22 14.64 -6.13
N PRO A 316 0.68 15.60 -6.37
CA PRO A 316 0.31 16.87 -6.98
C PRO A 316 -0.20 16.67 -8.41
N LEU A 317 -1.17 17.49 -8.80
CA LEU A 317 -1.78 17.47 -10.13
C LEU A 317 -1.49 18.78 -10.86
N ILE A 318 -0.99 18.70 -12.09
CA ILE A 318 -0.81 19.89 -12.93
C ILE A 318 -2.09 20.14 -13.72
N VAL A 319 -2.63 21.34 -13.61
CA VAL A 319 -3.78 21.80 -14.39
C VAL A 319 -3.47 23.18 -14.94
N ASP A 320 -3.31 23.25 -16.26
CA ASP A 320 -3.05 24.49 -16.97
C ASP A 320 -1.80 25.22 -16.41
N ASP A 321 -1.96 26.36 -15.77
CA ASP A 321 -0.89 27.18 -15.16
C ASP A 321 -0.75 26.95 -13.64
N SER A 322 -1.42 25.93 -13.10
CA SER A 322 -1.56 25.69 -11.67
C SER A 322 -1.12 24.29 -11.27
N VAL A 323 -0.57 24.17 -10.07
CA VAL A 323 -0.37 22.89 -9.37
C VAL A 323 -1.42 22.76 -8.27
N ILE A 324 -2.17 21.68 -8.33
CA ILE A 324 -3.26 21.35 -7.41
C ILE A 324 -2.75 20.33 -6.41
N ILE A 325 -3.03 20.56 -5.13
CA ILE A 325 -2.74 19.63 -4.04
C ILE A 325 -3.99 19.40 -3.19
N ALA A 326 -4.01 18.26 -2.50
CA ALA A 326 -4.98 18.00 -1.45
C ALA A 326 -4.58 18.76 -0.18
N GLY A 327 -5.47 19.62 0.33
CA GLY A 327 -5.21 20.44 1.51
C GLY A 327 -5.65 19.76 2.80
N GLY A 328 -6.94 19.47 2.95
CA GLY A 328 -7.54 19.00 4.19
C GLY A 328 -7.60 20.11 5.24
N GLY A 329 -7.46 19.75 6.51
CA GLY A 329 -7.32 20.72 7.60
C GLY A 329 -7.68 20.14 8.98
N PRO A 330 -7.61 20.96 10.03
CA PRO A 330 -7.91 20.55 11.40
C PRO A 330 -9.36 20.10 11.58
N ARG A 331 -9.58 19.16 12.51
CA ARG A 331 -10.91 18.62 12.87
C ARG A 331 -11.90 19.76 13.18
N ASP A 332 -11.49 20.69 14.04
CA ASP A 332 -12.30 21.80 14.54
C ASP A 332 -11.98 23.17 13.89
N GLY A 333 -11.43 23.20 12.67
CA GLY A 333 -11.07 24.46 11.99
C GLY A 333 -11.39 24.50 10.50
N THR A 334 -10.88 25.54 9.83
CA THR A 334 -11.07 25.75 8.40
C THR A 334 -10.32 24.69 7.60
N LYS A 335 -11.03 24.04 6.68
CA LYS A 335 -10.49 23.04 5.76
C LYS A 335 -10.48 23.58 4.34
N ALA A 336 -9.62 23.04 3.51
CA ALA A 336 -9.64 23.21 2.07
C ALA A 336 -9.34 21.86 1.42
N THR A 337 -10.34 21.18 0.86
CA THR A 337 -10.14 19.84 0.28
C THR A 337 -9.08 19.87 -0.81
N LEU A 338 -9.16 20.84 -1.72
CA LEU A 338 -8.17 21.12 -2.75
C LEU A 338 -7.66 22.55 -2.65
N MET A 339 -6.42 22.75 -3.08
CA MET A 339 -5.77 24.05 -3.17
C MET A 339 -4.98 24.14 -4.47
N ALA A 340 -5.05 25.28 -5.14
CA ALA A 340 -4.29 25.54 -6.37
C ALA A 340 -3.25 26.62 -6.15
N PHE A 341 -2.05 26.37 -6.64
CA PHE A 341 -0.92 27.29 -6.56
C PHE A 341 -0.40 27.59 -7.96
N ASP A 342 0.08 28.81 -8.17
CA ASP A 342 0.77 29.18 -9.40
C ASP A 342 2.07 28.37 -9.57
N LEU A 343 2.29 27.79 -10.77
CA LEU A 343 3.45 26.94 -11.06
C LEU A 343 4.80 27.66 -10.90
N GLN A 344 4.82 28.97 -11.15
CA GLN A 344 6.04 29.79 -11.19
C GLN A 344 6.40 30.34 -9.82
N THR A 345 5.40 30.82 -9.07
CA THR A 345 5.63 31.58 -7.84
C THR A 345 5.31 30.80 -6.57
N GLY A 346 4.49 29.75 -6.65
CA GLY A 346 3.95 29.07 -5.48
C GLY A 346 2.90 29.89 -4.73
N GLU A 347 2.38 30.98 -5.33
CA GLU A 347 1.31 31.76 -4.74
C GLU A 347 -0.02 31.00 -4.80
N LEU A 348 -0.77 31.02 -3.69
CA LEU A 348 -2.08 30.40 -3.61
C LEU A 348 -3.09 31.15 -4.50
N LYS A 349 -3.70 30.45 -5.45
CA LYS A 349 -4.72 30.97 -6.36
C LYS A 349 -6.13 30.79 -5.80
N TRP A 350 -6.46 29.59 -5.32
CA TRP A 350 -7.78 29.29 -4.75
C TRP A 350 -7.75 28.14 -3.75
N ARG A 351 -8.81 28.06 -2.93
CA ARG A 351 -9.15 26.94 -2.04
C ARG A 351 -10.53 26.40 -2.45
N GLY A 352 -10.66 25.09 -2.55
CA GLY A 352 -11.88 24.41 -2.99
C GLY A 352 -12.34 23.34 -2.00
N GLY A 353 -13.63 23.34 -1.69
CA GLY A 353 -14.25 22.41 -0.73
C GLY A 353 -13.84 22.64 0.73
N ASP A 354 -14.55 22.00 1.65
CA ASP A 354 -14.37 22.07 3.10
C ASP A 354 -14.33 20.67 3.75
N GLU A 355 -14.21 19.63 2.94
CA GLU A 355 -14.10 18.23 3.38
C GLU A 355 -12.65 17.89 3.75
N MET A 356 -12.48 17.05 4.76
CA MET A 356 -11.17 16.50 5.11
C MET A 356 -10.67 15.57 4.00
N ILE A 357 -9.36 15.54 3.76
CA ILE A 357 -8.78 14.68 2.72
C ILE A 357 -8.56 13.26 3.24
N ALA A 358 -8.58 12.30 2.32
CA ALA A 358 -8.05 10.97 2.55
C ALA A 358 -6.89 10.71 1.57
N TYR A 359 -6.71 9.48 1.08
CA TYR A 359 -5.45 9.08 0.44
C TYR A 359 -5.49 9.00 -1.09
N GLY A 360 -6.65 9.25 -1.72
CA GLY A 360 -6.80 9.34 -3.18
C GLY A 360 -6.32 10.68 -3.74
N SER A 361 -5.37 10.67 -4.68
CA SER A 361 -4.85 11.88 -5.35
C SER A 361 -5.88 12.48 -6.34
N PRO A 362 -5.88 13.81 -6.54
CA PRO A 362 -6.74 14.42 -7.55
C PRO A 362 -6.38 14.00 -8.98
N THR A 363 -7.38 13.92 -9.85
CA THR A 363 -7.21 13.68 -11.29
C THR A 363 -8.05 14.67 -12.10
N ILE A 364 -7.59 15.05 -13.30
CA ILE A 364 -8.36 15.92 -14.21
C ILE A 364 -9.08 15.07 -15.24
N ALA A 365 -10.38 15.29 -15.43
CA ALA A 365 -11.17 14.56 -16.42
C ALA A 365 -12.31 15.41 -16.99
N THR A 366 -12.81 15.01 -18.16
CA THR A 366 -14.05 15.53 -18.72
C THR A 366 -15.13 14.47 -18.57
N VAL A 367 -16.15 14.75 -17.76
CA VAL A 367 -17.29 13.84 -17.52
C VAL A 367 -18.58 14.63 -17.69
N SER A 368 -19.53 14.04 -18.41
CA SER A 368 -20.77 14.64 -18.89
C SER A 368 -20.53 15.96 -19.64
N GLY A 369 -19.44 16.00 -20.42
CA GLY A 369 -19.02 17.18 -21.19
C GLY A 369 -18.40 18.31 -20.37
N ILE A 370 -18.18 18.10 -19.06
CA ILE A 370 -17.66 19.12 -18.14
C ILE A 370 -16.27 18.71 -17.66
N ARG A 371 -15.28 19.58 -17.93
CA ARG A 371 -13.91 19.43 -17.43
C ARG A 371 -13.86 19.78 -15.95
N GLN A 372 -13.33 18.88 -15.14
CA GLN A 372 -13.37 18.98 -13.68
C GLN A 372 -12.25 18.17 -13.03
N ILE A 373 -11.82 18.61 -11.85
CA ILE A 373 -10.91 17.84 -11.00
C ILE A 373 -11.76 16.88 -10.17
N LEU A 374 -11.41 15.60 -10.17
CA LEU A 374 -12.07 14.54 -9.44
C LEU A 374 -11.21 14.11 -8.27
N MET A 375 -11.80 13.95 -7.09
CA MET A 375 -11.14 13.39 -5.91
C MET A 375 -12.13 12.67 -5.00
N THR A 376 -11.69 11.58 -4.37
CA THR A 376 -12.38 11.02 -3.20
C THR A 376 -11.71 11.57 -1.95
N ALA A 377 -12.44 12.37 -1.20
CA ALA A 377 -12.07 12.92 0.10
C ALA A 377 -12.42 11.92 1.23
N GLU A 378 -12.38 12.35 2.49
CA GLU A 378 -12.62 11.49 3.66
C GLU A 378 -13.97 10.79 3.61
N SER A 379 -15.06 11.54 3.39
CA SER A 379 -16.42 10.99 3.39
C SER A 379 -17.20 11.21 2.08
N GLN A 380 -16.56 11.77 1.04
CA GLN A 380 -17.23 12.17 -0.19
C GLN A 380 -16.39 11.92 -1.45
N ALA A 381 -17.04 11.48 -2.52
CA ALA A 381 -16.54 11.65 -3.88
C ALA A 381 -16.98 13.02 -4.41
N MET A 382 -16.07 13.76 -5.04
CA MET A 382 -16.27 15.17 -5.36
C MET A 382 -15.74 15.52 -6.75
N GLY A 383 -16.41 16.48 -7.40
CA GLY A 383 -15.93 17.15 -8.61
C GLY A 383 -15.75 18.64 -8.37
N PHE A 384 -14.68 19.23 -8.90
CA PHE A 384 -14.33 20.64 -8.72
C PHE A 384 -14.10 21.35 -10.05
N ASN A 385 -14.47 22.63 -10.11
CA ASN A 385 -14.11 23.51 -11.21
C ASN A 385 -12.58 23.72 -11.20
N PRO A 386 -11.85 23.45 -12.29
CA PRO A 386 -10.40 23.56 -12.28
C PRO A 386 -9.87 25.00 -12.18
N GLU A 387 -10.65 25.99 -12.63
CA GLU A 387 -10.26 27.41 -12.63
C GLU A 387 -10.52 28.09 -11.28
N THR A 388 -11.64 27.77 -10.63
CA THR A 388 -12.10 28.47 -9.43
C THR A 388 -11.99 27.66 -8.14
N GLY A 389 -11.90 26.32 -8.23
CA GLY A 389 -11.99 25.43 -7.09
C GLY A 389 -13.41 25.20 -6.56
N ASP A 390 -14.43 25.74 -7.22
CA ASP A 390 -15.82 25.55 -6.79
C ASP A 390 -16.23 24.07 -6.87
N VAL A 391 -16.91 23.59 -5.83
CA VAL A 391 -17.46 22.23 -5.82
C VAL A 391 -18.64 22.14 -6.79
N LEU A 392 -18.53 21.28 -7.79
CA LEU A 392 -19.54 21.07 -8.81
C LEU A 392 -20.60 20.04 -8.40
N TRP A 393 -20.17 19.00 -7.66
CA TRP A 393 -21.03 17.99 -7.08
C TRP A 393 -20.32 17.24 -5.96
N THR A 394 -21.10 16.61 -5.09
CA THR A 394 -20.62 15.70 -4.06
C THR A 394 -21.51 14.46 -4.02
N PHE A 395 -20.89 13.33 -3.71
CA PHE A 395 -21.57 12.05 -3.53
C PHE A 395 -21.05 11.39 -2.25
N GLU A 396 -21.96 10.94 -1.39
CA GLU A 396 -21.60 10.36 -0.10
C GLU A 396 -20.80 9.07 -0.30
N ARG A 397 -19.59 9.03 0.26
CA ARG A 397 -18.73 7.86 0.28
C ARG A 397 -18.14 7.73 1.67
N SER A 398 -18.93 7.22 2.61
CA SER A 398 -18.54 7.10 4.02
C SER A 398 -17.12 6.57 4.18
N GLY A 399 -16.32 7.28 4.96
CA GLY A 399 -14.95 6.95 5.27
C GLY A 399 -14.48 7.72 6.50
N ASP A 400 -13.36 7.25 7.04
CA ASP A 400 -12.66 7.87 8.16
C ASP A 400 -11.16 7.74 7.89
N SER A 401 -10.45 8.86 7.79
CA SER A 401 -9.04 8.87 7.42
C SER A 401 -8.14 8.29 8.50
N ASP A 402 -8.68 7.90 9.66
CA ASP A 402 -7.99 7.27 10.80
C ASP A 402 -8.14 5.72 10.90
N GLY A 403 -8.99 5.10 10.07
CA GLY A 403 -9.27 3.65 10.15
C GLY A 403 -10.17 3.05 9.07
N GLY A 404 -10.99 3.86 8.41
CA GLY A 404 -11.95 3.46 7.38
C GLY A 404 -11.76 4.21 6.07
N ALA A 405 -10.50 4.43 5.67
CA ALA A 405 -10.17 5.48 4.72
C ALA A 405 -10.61 5.20 3.27
N ASN A 406 -10.86 6.27 2.53
CA ASN A 406 -10.94 6.25 1.07
C ASN A 406 -9.53 6.49 0.51
N THR A 407 -9.01 5.52 -0.24
CA THR A 407 -7.61 5.53 -0.67
C THR A 407 -7.42 5.49 -2.18
N SER A 408 -8.46 5.13 -2.91
CA SER A 408 -8.41 4.93 -4.36
C SER A 408 -8.78 6.19 -5.13
N GLN A 409 -8.26 6.29 -6.34
CA GLN A 409 -8.61 7.34 -7.29
C GLN A 409 -10.06 7.18 -7.74
N LEU A 410 -10.71 8.31 -8.04
CA LEU A 410 -11.91 8.28 -8.86
C LEU A 410 -11.52 7.85 -10.26
N SER A 411 -12.16 6.78 -10.74
CA SER A 411 -11.93 6.26 -12.09
C SER A 411 -13.05 6.73 -13.01
N VAL A 412 -12.72 7.20 -14.21
CA VAL A 412 -13.72 7.52 -15.24
C VAL A 412 -14.08 6.22 -15.96
N VAL A 413 -15.35 5.81 -15.90
CA VAL A 413 -15.81 4.53 -16.50
C VAL A 413 -16.56 4.72 -17.82
N SER A 414 -17.11 5.91 -18.06
CA SER A 414 -17.71 6.30 -19.34
C SER A 414 -17.70 7.83 -19.50
N GLU A 415 -18.22 8.33 -20.62
CA GLU A 415 -18.42 9.76 -20.82
C GLU A 415 -19.27 10.44 -19.74
N THR A 416 -20.08 9.71 -18.99
CA THR A 416 -21.04 10.25 -18.00
C THR A 416 -20.87 9.73 -16.59
N ASP A 417 -20.07 8.68 -16.41
CA ASP A 417 -20.04 7.92 -15.16
C ASP A 417 -18.60 7.85 -14.62
N VAL A 418 -18.49 7.98 -13.30
CA VAL A 418 -17.26 7.77 -12.52
C VAL A 418 -17.45 6.59 -11.57
N MET A 419 -16.37 6.10 -10.98
CA MET A 419 -16.41 4.98 -10.04
C MET A 419 -15.49 5.21 -8.84
N THR A 420 -16.01 4.88 -7.66
CA THR A 420 -15.26 4.82 -6.40
C THR A 420 -15.01 3.36 -6.01
N THR A 421 -13.89 3.11 -5.36
CA THR A 421 -13.51 1.78 -4.86
C THR A 421 -12.89 1.89 -3.47
N LYS A 422 -13.10 0.89 -2.61
CA LYS A 422 -12.65 0.93 -1.21
C LYS A 422 -12.59 -0.46 -0.58
N GLY A 423 -11.49 -0.83 0.05
CA GLY A 423 -11.29 -2.12 0.72
C GLY A 423 -11.58 -2.15 2.23
N TYR A 424 -11.92 -0.99 2.80
CA TYR A 424 -12.24 -0.80 4.23
C TYR A 424 -13.75 -0.92 4.51
N PRO A 425 -14.20 -0.89 5.79
CA PRO A 425 -15.63 -0.99 6.13
C PRO A 425 -16.52 0.00 5.38
N GLY A 426 -17.71 -0.46 4.98
CA GLY A 426 -18.60 0.29 4.07
C GLY A 426 -18.04 0.43 2.64
N GLY A 427 -17.04 -0.38 2.28
CA GLY A 427 -16.34 -0.36 1.00
C GLY A 427 -17.04 -1.11 -0.14
N GLY A 428 -16.26 -1.49 -1.15
CA GLY A 428 -16.73 -2.05 -2.41
C GLY A 428 -16.62 -1.07 -3.57
N GLY A 429 -17.07 -1.54 -4.74
CA GLY A 429 -17.22 -0.73 -5.94
C GLY A 429 -18.55 0.02 -5.96
N GLU A 430 -18.53 1.26 -6.43
CA GLU A 430 -19.74 2.03 -6.70
C GLU A 430 -19.58 2.87 -7.96
N ARG A 431 -20.46 2.64 -8.93
CA ARG A 431 -20.54 3.43 -10.17
C ARG A 431 -21.56 4.54 -9.99
N ILE A 432 -21.13 5.75 -10.31
CA ILE A 432 -21.89 6.99 -10.10
C ILE A 432 -22.07 7.67 -11.45
N ARG A 433 -23.32 7.91 -11.85
CA ARG A 433 -23.66 8.70 -13.04
C ARG A 433 -23.77 10.18 -12.68
N LEU A 434 -23.17 11.04 -13.49
CA LEU A 434 -23.26 12.48 -13.34
C LEU A 434 -24.32 13.04 -14.31
N ASN A 435 -25.54 13.23 -13.82
CA ASN A 435 -26.63 13.81 -14.61
C ASN A 435 -26.51 15.33 -14.64
N VAL A 436 -26.53 15.93 -15.83
CA VAL A 436 -26.40 17.38 -16.03
C VAL A 436 -27.73 17.98 -16.46
N ASP A 437 -28.19 19.01 -15.73
CA ASP A 437 -29.35 19.85 -16.05
C ASP A 437 -28.96 21.33 -15.95
N GLY A 438 -28.69 21.96 -17.10
CA GLY A 438 -28.09 23.29 -17.15
C GLY A 438 -26.71 23.30 -16.51
N GLU A 439 -26.51 24.13 -15.48
CA GLU A 439 -25.26 24.22 -14.71
C GLU A 439 -25.20 23.23 -13.53
N LYS A 440 -26.32 22.54 -13.23
CA LYS A 440 -26.40 21.63 -12.08
C LYS A 440 -25.95 20.23 -12.47
N ILE A 441 -24.99 19.68 -11.72
CA ILE A 441 -24.59 18.29 -11.81
C ILE A 441 -25.19 17.52 -10.61
N THR A 442 -25.92 16.44 -10.89
CA THR A 442 -26.53 15.59 -9.87
C THR A 442 -25.95 14.17 -9.99
N PRO A 443 -25.14 13.73 -9.02
CA PRO A 443 -24.61 12.37 -9.02
C PRO A 443 -25.68 11.37 -8.56
N GLU A 444 -25.73 10.20 -9.20
CA GLU A 444 -26.67 9.12 -8.92
C GLU A 444 -25.94 7.77 -8.91
N SER A 445 -26.17 6.96 -7.87
CA SER A 445 -25.63 5.59 -7.81
C SER A 445 -26.30 4.74 -8.89
N VAL A 446 -25.50 4.21 -9.83
CA VAL A 446 -25.95 3.27 -10.86
C VAL A 446 -25.99 1.86 -10.28
N TRP A 447 -24.94 1.49 -9.56
CA TRP A 447 -24.85 0.25 -8.80
C TRP A 447 -23.82 0.40 -7.68
N TYR A 448 -24.03 -0.37 -6.61
CA TYR A 448 -23.09 -0.55 -5.50
C TYR A 448 -22.93 -2.03 -5.22
N ASN A 449 -21.70 -2.49 -5.04
CA ASN A 449 -21.39 -3.87 -4.65
C ASN A 449 -20.23 -3.94 -3.65
N ALA A 450 -20.55 -4.33 -2.42
CA ALA A 450 -19.62 -4.43 -1.30
C ALA A 450 -18.55 -5.53 -1.44
N SER A 451 -18.74 -6.47 -2.36
CA SER A 451 -17.89 -7.66 -2.52
C SER A 451 -16.82 -7.51 -3.60
N VAL A 452 -16.89 -6.49 -4.45
CA VAL A 452 -15.95 -6.28 -5.56
C VAL A 452 -15.14 -5.01 -5.38
N LEU A 453 -14.02 -4.89 -6.08
CA LEU A 453 -13.20 -3.68 -6.15
C LEU A 453 -12.80 -3.17 -4.75
N LYS A 454 -12.41 -4.09 -3.86
CA LYS A 454 -12.05 -3.80 -2.46
C LYS A 454 -10.60 -3.33 -2.36
N THR A 455 -10.28 -2.21 -3.00
CA THR A 455 -8.91 -1.68 -3.11
C THR A 455 -8.47 -0.93 -1.84
N LYS A 456 -7.23 -1.16 -1.36
CA LYS A 456 -6.68 -0.46 -0.18
C LYS A 456 -5.52 0.48 -0.51
N LEU A 457 -4.43 0.02 -1.12
CA LEU A 457 -3.28 0.89 -1.45
C LEU A 457 -3.12 1.11 -2.97
N THR A 458 -4.04 0.59 -3.76
CA THR A 458 -4.05 0.67 -5.23
C THR A 458 -5.36 1.27 -5.72
N SER A 459 -5.44 1.59 -7.00
CA SER A 459 -6.69 1.85 -7.73
C SER A 459 -6.93 0.76 -8.77
N PRO A 460 -8.18 0.55 -9.23
CA PRO A 460 -8.43 -0.35 -10.35
C PRO A 460 -7.87 0.24 -11.65
N VAL A 461 -7.52 -0.63 -12.59
CA VAL A 461 -7.33 -0.26 -14.00
C VAL A 461 -8.56 -0.67 -14.79
N ILE A 462 -8.97 0.14 -15.76
CA ILE A 462 -10.16 -0.10 -16.58
C ILE A 462 -9.71 -0.48 -17.98
N TYR A 463 -10.23 -1.60 -18.48
CA TYR A 463 -9.97 -2.07 -19.84
C TYR A 463 -11.21 -2.75 -20.40
N ASP A 464 -11.64 -2.33 -21.59
CA ASP A 464 -12.75 -2.92 -22.35
C ASP A 464 -14.03 -3.14 -21.53
N GLY A 465 -14.48 -2.13 -20.77
CA GLY A 465 -15.70 -2.19 -19.94
C GLY A 465 -15.55 -2.96 -18.62
N HIS A 466 -14.34 -3.42 -18.29
CA HIS A 466 -14.06 -4.20 -17.08
C HIS A 466 -13.09 -3.49 -16.15
N GLY A 467 -13.29 -3.64 -14.84
CA GLY A 467 -12.40 -3.16 -13.80
C GLY A 467 -11.52 -4.29 -13.29
N TYR A 468 -10.21 -4.07 -13.27
CA TYR A 468 -9.22 -5.01 -12.77
C TYR A 468 -8.54 -4.45 -11.54
N SER A 469 -8.52 -5.18 -10.42
CA SER A 469 -8.04 -4.64 -9.14
C SER A 469 -7.43 -5.69 -8.21
N LEU A 470 -6.60 -5.22 -7.27
CA LEU A 470 -6.24 -5.99 -6.07
C LEU A 470 -7.33 -5.80 -5.02
N SER A 471 -8.37 -6.61 -5.11
CA SER A 471 -9.53 -6.65 -4.22
C SER A 471 -9.16 -7.42 -2.95
N ASN A 472 -8.81 -6.69 -1.89
CA ASN A 472 -8.21 -7.23 -0.65
C ASN A 472 -7.05 -8.19 -0.91
N GLY A 473 -6.13 -7.75 -1.78
CA GLY A 473 -4.89 -8.44 -2.11
C GLY A 473 -5.02 -9.61 -3.09
N PHE A 474 -6.23 -9.87 -3.59
CA PHE A 474 -6.50 -10.83 -4.66
C PHE A 474 -6.75 -10.10 -5.97
N MET A 475 -6.17 -10.61 -7.06
CA MET A 475 -6.48 -10.09 -8.38
C MET A 475 -7.92 -10.45 -8.75
N GLU A 476 -8.69 -9.47 -9.21
CA GLU A 476 -10.11 -9.60 -9.54
C GLU A 476 -10.42 -8.87 -10.85
N SER A 477 -11.36 -9.42 -11.62
CA SER A 477 -12.04 -8.74 -12.73
C SER A 477 -13.52 -8.56 -12.41
N THR A 478 -14.06 -7.37 -12.70
CA THR A 478 -15.45 -6.98 -12.46
C THR A 478 -16.03 -6.34 -13.72
N ASP A 479 -17.23 -6.76 -14.15
CA ASP A 479 -18.01 -6.09 -15.18
C ASP A 479 -18.54 -4.76 -14.66
N LEU A 480 -18.16 -3.65 -15.30
CA LEU A 480 -18.52 -2.31 -14.82
C LEU A 480 -19.95 -1.91 -15.23
N SER A 481 -20.62 -2.68 -16.09
CA SER A 481 -22.00 -2.42 -16.48
C SER A 481 -22.97 -2.61 -15.31
N ASP A 482 -22.75 -3.64 -14.49
CA ASP A 482 -23.62 -4.00 -13.36
C ASP A 482 -22.89 -4.29 -12.04
N GLY A 483 -21.57 -4.24 -12.02
CA GLY A 483 -20.76 -4.47 -10.82
C GLY A 483 -20.65 -5.95 -10.44
N THR A 484 -20.89 -6.88 -11.37
CA THR A 484 -20.72 -8.31 -11.14
C THR A 484 -19.26 -8.75 -11.28
N ARG A 485 -18.84 -9.65 -10.40
CA ARG A 485 -17.49 -10.24 -10.45
C ARG A 485 -17.44 -11.28 -11.56
N ASN A 486 -16.46 -11.15 -12.46
CA ASN A 486 -16.17 -12.18 -13.46
C ASN A 486 -15.38 -13.33 -12.84
N TRP A 487 -14.23 -12.99 -12.25
CA TRP A 487 -13.36 -13.93 -11.55
C TRP A 487 -12.57 -13.21 -10.46
N LYS A 488 -12.12 -13.99 -9.45
CA LYS A 488 -11.18 -13.54 -8.41
C LYS A 488 -10.17 -14.64 -8.19
N GLN A 489 -8.92 -14.34 -8.51
CA GLN A 489 -7.83 -15.30 -8.46
C GLN A 489 -7.27 -15.39 -7.05
N ARG A 490 -7.17 -16.61 -6.55
CA ARG A 490 -6.43 -16.91 -5.32
C ARG A 490 -4.94 -16.78 -5.61
N GLY A 491 -4.34 -15.73 -5.08
CA GLY A 491 -2.91 -15.44 -5.14
C GLY A 491 -2.49 -14.64 -3.91
N ARG A 492 -1.18 -14.51 -3.67
CA ARG A 492 -0.65 -13.62 -2.61
C ARG A 492 0.00 -12.41 -3.24
N PHE A 493 -0.81 -11.58 -3.90
CA PHE A 493 -0.32 -10.29 -4.42
C PHE A 493 -0.25 -9.25 -3.30
N GLY A 494 -1.10 -9.37 -2.28
CA GLY A 494 -1.13 -8.43 -1.15
C GLY A 494 -1.48 -7.03 -1.61
N HIS A 495 -1.07 -6.01 -0.87
CA HIS A 495 -1.29 -4.60 -1.23
C HIS A 495 -0.23 -4.05 -2.19
N GLY A 496 0.08 -4.85 -3.21
CA GLY A 496 0.95 -4.48 -4.31
C GLY A 496 0.35 -3.40 -5.21
N GLN A 497 0.92 -3.26 -6.41
CA GLN A 497 0.51 -2.26 -7.40
C GLN A 497 0.29 -2.89 -8.77
N ILE A 498 -0.56 -2.27 -9.58
CA ILE A 498 -0.90 -2.73 -10.93
C ILE A 498 -0.68 -1.64 -11.98
N LEU A 499 -0.34 -2.05 -13.20
CA LEU A 499 -0.25 -1.18 -14.36
C LEU A 499 -0.78 -1.91 -15.59
N LEU A 500 -1.75 -1.32 -16.28
CA LEU A 500 -2.24 -1.81 -17.57
C LEU A 500 -1.28 -1.38 -18.69
N VAL A 501 -0.82 -2.32 -19.49
CA VAL A 501 0.06 -2.08 -20.64
C VAL A 501 -0.58 -2.74 -21.86
N GLY A 502 -1.32 -1.94 -22.63
CA GLY A 502 -2.12 -2.45 -23.73
C GLY A 502 -3.24 -3.37 -23.23
N ASP A 503 -3.14 -4.66 -23.55
CA ASP A 503 -4.09 -5.70 -23.15
C ASP A 503 -3.54 -6.63 -22.04
N LYS A 504 -2.43 -6.24 -21.40
CA LYS A 504 -1.79 -6.97 -20.30
C LYS A 504 -1.78 -6.15 -19.02
N ILE A 505 -1.75 -6.82 -17.88
CA ILE A 505 -1.60 -6.18 -16.57
C ILE A 505 -0.31 -6.67 -15.92
N LEU A 506 0.54 -5.72 -15.54
CA LEU A 506 1.66 -5.96 -14.63
C LEU A 506 1.15 -5.89 -13.20
N ILE A 507 1.48 -6.89 -12.38
CA ILE A 507 1.18 -6.91 -10.94
C ILE A 507 2.50 -6.99 -10.20
N HIS A 508 2.87 -5.94 -9.48
CA HIS A 508 3.99 -6.00 -8.55
C HIS A 508 3.46 -6.29 -7.16
N SER A 509 3.61 -7.54 -6.73
CA SER A 509 3.15 -8.00 -5.43
C SER A 509 3.86 -7.26 -4.30
N GLU A 510 3.19 -7.19 -3.15
CA GLU A 510 3.71 -6.59 -1.91
C GLU A 510 5.06 -7.19 -1.47
N SER A 511 5.35 -8.42 -1.88
CA SER A 511 6.59 -9.16 -1.60
C SER A 511 7.72 -8.93 -2.62
N GLY A 512 7.48 -8.13 -3.67
CA GLY A 512 8.48 -7.76 -4.65
C GLY A 512 8.65 -8.72 -5.83
N THR A 513 7.62 -9.52 -6.13
CA THR A 513 7.52 -10.31 -7.37
C THR A 513 6.64 -9.58 -8.37
N LEU A 514 7.10 -9.46 -9.62
CA LEU A 514 6.38 -8.88 -10.75
C LEU A 514 5.75 -10.00 -11.58
N HIS A 515 4.45 -9.94 -11.81
CA HIS A 515 3.67 -10.90 -12.62
C HIS A 515 3.14 -10.21 -13.87
N LEU A 516 2.96 -10.96 -14.95
CA LEU A 516 2.26 -10.53 -16.16
C LEU A 516 1.03 -11.39 -16.39
N ILE A 517 -0.13 -10.76 -16.52
CA ILE A 517 -1.40 -11.44 -16.78
C ILE A 517 -2.14 -10.81 -17.97
N ASP A 518 -3.12 -11.52 -18.52
CA ASP A 518 -4.09 -10.94 -19.46
C ASP A 518 -5.08 -10.00 -18.76
N ALA A 519 -5.42 -8.89 -19.42
CA ALA A 519 -6.59 -8.09 -19.11
C ALA A 519 -7.86 -8.72 -19.73
N SER A 520 -8.14 -9.99 -19.36
CA SER A 520 -9.30 -10.74 -19.87
C SER A 520 -10.39 -10.88 -18.80
N PRO A 521 -11.68 -10.65 -19.15
CA PRO A 521 -12.78 -10.90 -18.23
C PRO A 521 -13.16 -12.38 -18.16
N GLU A 522 -12.72 -13.23 -19.10
CA GLU A 522 -13.17 -14.62 -19.18
C GLU A 522 -12.54 -15.49 -18.09
N GLU A 523 -11.22 -15.37 -17.91
CA GLU A 523 -10.47 -16.11 -16.89
C GLU A 523 -9.15 -15.41 -16.54
N TYR A 524 -8.60 -15.79 -15.39
CA TYR A 524 -7.24 -15.39 -15.00
C TYR A 524 -6.22 -16.22 -15.79
N HIS A 525 -5.34 -15.55 -16.53
CA HIS A 525 -4.23 -16.18 -17.25
C HIS A 525 -2.92 -15.43 -16.98
N GLU A 526 -1.93 -16.14 -16.45
CA GLU A 526 -0.61 -15.61 -16.09
C GLU A 526 0.46 -16.18 -17.03
N TYR A 527 1.28 -15.29 -17.57
CA TYR A 527 2.37 -15.64 -18.50
C TYR A 527 3.68 -15.95 -17.80
N GLY A 528 3.90 -15.41 -16.61
CA GLY A 528 5.09 -15.66 -15.81
C GLY A 528 5.32 -14.61 -14.73
N GLU A 529 6.39 -14.80 -13.98
CA GLU A 529 6.79 -13.95 -12.86
C GLU A 529 8.30 -13.71 -12.84
N ILE A 530 8.71 -12.59 -12.24
CA ILE A 530 10.10 -12.20 -12.01
C ILE A 530 10.23 -11.72 -10.57
N LYS A 531 11.14 -12.30 -9.79
CA LYS A 531 11.51 -11.74 -8.48
C LYS A 531 12.40 -10.51 -8.70
N THR A 532 11.87 -9.32 -8.44
CA THR A 532 12.55 -8.06 -8.78
C THR A 532 13.36 -7.49 -7.62
N ILE A 533 12.71 -7.24 -6.48
CA ILE A 533 13.29 -6.55 -5.33
C ILE A 533 12.82 -7.16 -4.01
N ASP A 534 13.52 -6.85 -2.93
CA ASP A 534 13.15 -7.15 -1.55
C ASP A 534 12.57 -5.92 -0.85
N GLY A 535 11.90 -6.12 0.28
CA GLY A 535 11.16 -5.05 0.98
C GLY A 535 9.65 -5.23 0.90
N ILE A 536 8.94 -4.17 1.25
CA ILE A 536 7.48 -4.03 1.14
C ILE A 536 7.21 -3.13 -0.06
N CYS A 537 6.44 -3.63 -1.03
CA CYS A 537 6.22 -2.95 -2.29
C CYS A 537 4.79 -2.39 -2.35
N TRP A 538 4.61 -1.17 -1.85
CA TRP A 538 3.35 -0.41 -1.99
C TRP A 538 3.46 0.71 -3.03
N ASN A 539 4.58 0.80 -3.73
CA ASN A 539 4.98 1.90 -4.60
C ASN A 539 4.46 1.70 -6.02
N THR A 540 3.82 2.71 -6.62
CA THR A 540 3.30 2.62 -7.99
C THR A 540 4.40 2.37 -9.02
N LEU A 541 4.01 1.70 -10.10
CA LEU A 541 4.89 1.35 -11.21
C LEU A 541 5.15 2.56 -12.12
N CYS A 542 6.35 2.62 -12.70
CA CYS A 542 6.73 3.64 -13.66
C CYS A 542 7.35 2.96 -14.90
N LEU A 543 6.65 3.02 -16.04
CA LEU A 543 7.12 2.44 -17.29
C LEU A 543 7.61 3.55 -18.22
N TYR A 544 8.93 3.66 -18.39
CA TYR A 544 9.59 4.59 -19.29
C TYR A 544 10.07 3.87 -20.57
N GLY A 545 9.27 3.91 -21.63
CA GLY A 545 9.54 3.13 -22.85
C GLY A 545 9.50 1.62 -22.54
N SER A 546 10.64 0.93 -22.60
CA SER A 546 10.77 -0.47 -22.18
C SER A 546 11.23 -0.64 -20.72
N LYS A 547 11.63 0.45 -20.07
CA LYS A 547 12.29 0.43 -18.76
C LYS A 547 11.24 0.56 -17.66
N LEU A 548 10.94 -0.56 -17.00
CA LEU A 548 10.08 -0.57 -15.83
C LEU A 548 10.91 -0.28 -14.58
N LEU A 549 10.59 0.82 -13.91
CA LEU A 549 11.16 1.19 -12.62
C LEU A 549 10.23 0.73 -11.50
N VAL A 550 10.79 0.00 -10.54
CA VAL A 550 10.09 -0.50 -9.35
C VAL A 550 10.89 -0.15 -8.11
N ARG A 551 10.20 0.02 -6.98
CA ARG A 551 10.83 0.19 -5.67
C ARG A 551 9.99 -0.36 -4.53
N SER A 552 10.64 -0.48 -3.39
CA SER A 552 10.09 -0.84 -2.09
C SER A 552 10.56 0.17 -1.03
N ASP A 553 10.31 -0.16 0.23
CA ASP A 553 10.93 0.50 1.39
C ASP A 553 12.44 0.25 1.52
N LEU A 554 13.04 -0.66 0.74
CA LEU A 554 14.47 -1.04 0.87
C LEU A 554 15.27 -0.92 -0.43
N GLU A 555 14.67 -1.28 -1.56
CA GLU A 555 15.37 -1.43 -2.83
C GLU A 555 14.63 -0.75 -3.98
N ALA A 556 15.38 -0.42 -5.03
CA ALA A 556 14.86 -0.03 -6.32
C ALA A 556 15.55 -0.82 -7.43
N ALA A 557 14.84 -1.05 -8.53
CA ALA A 557 15.37 -1.74 -9.70
C ALA A 557 14.80 -1.17 -11.01
N CYS A 558 15.54 -1.39 -12.10
CA CYS A 558 15.07 -1.20 -13.46
C CYS A 558 15.07 -2.53 -14.21
N ILE A 559 13.93 -2.87 -14.80
CA ILE A 559 13.71 -4.08 -15.59
C ILE A 559 13.48 -3.66 -17.04
N ASP A 560 14.15 -4.33 -17.98
CA ASP A 560 13.91 -4.12 -19.40
C ASP A 560 12.82 -5.07 -19.91
N LEU A 561 11.63 -4.54 -20.14
CA LEU A 561 10.49 -5.34 -20.60
C LEU A 561 10.59 -5.59 -22.11
N PRO A 562 10.18 -6.78 -22.59
CA PRO A 562 10.20 -7.11 -24.01
C PRO A 562 9.01 -6.44 -24.71
N MET A 563 9.15 -5.17 -25.07
CA MET A 563 8.08 -4.44 -25.74
C MET A 563 7.94 -4.89 -27.20
N LEU A 564 6.70 -5.11 -27.65
CA LEU A 564 6.38 -5.27 -29.06
C LEU A 564 6.42 -3.89 -29.73
N SER A 565 7.09 -3.81 -30.88
CA SER A 565 7.05 -2.60 -31.71
C SER A 565 5.61 -2.33 -32.13
N GLN A 566 5.08 -1.15 -31.78
CA GLN A 566 3.75 -0.72 -32.23
C GLN A 566 3.70 -0.77 -33.77
N PRO A 567 2.63 -1.31 -34.38
CA PRO A 567 2.41 -1.10 -35.79
C PRO A 567 2.32 0.40 -36.05
N ALA A 568 3.10 0.90 -37.02
CA ALA A 568 3.00 2.30 -37.44
C ALA A 568 1.52 2.59 -37.77
N ALA A 569 0.94 3.60 -37.13
CA ALA A 569 -0.42 4.03 -37.44
C ALA A 569 -0.54 4.24 -38.95
N ASP A 570 -1.45 3.53 -39.60
CA ASP A 570 -1.75 3.74 -41.01
C ASP A 570 -2.10 5.22 -41.20
N PRO A 571 -1.44 5.95 -42.12
CA PRO A 571 -1.80 7.32 -42.37
C PRO A 571 -3.23 7.34 -42.89
N VAL A 572 -4.14 7.86 -42.05
CA VAL A 572 -5.54 8.11 -42.41
C VAL A 572 -5.53 8.88 -43.72
N ALA A 573 -6.04 8.22 -44.77
CA ALA A 573 -6.21 8.83 -46.07
C ALA A 573 -7.09 10.08 -45.90
N SER A 574 -6.50 11.25 -46.12
CA SER A 574 -7.25 12.49 -46.28
C SER A 574 -8.17 12.31 -47.50
N GLU A 575 -9.45 12.00 -47.26
CA GLU A 575 -10.47 12.22 -48.27
C GLU A 575 -10.57 13.73 -48.53
N ASN A 576 -9.90 14.15 -49.59
CA ASN A 576 -10.08 15.45 -50.21
C ASN A 576 -11.56 15.60 -50.59
N SER A 577 -12.24 16.48 -49.87
CA SER A 577 -13.44 17.13 -50.37
C SER A 577 -13.02 18.34 -51.17
N GLU A 578 -13.44 18.38 -52.43
CA GLU A 578 -13.35 19.55 -53.30
C GLU A 578 -14.52 19.46 -54.30
N PRO A 579 -15.00 20.59 -54.83
CA PRO A 579 -15.94 21.51 -54.18
C PRO A 579 -17.39 21.39 -54.68
#